data_AF-A0A5E4W014-F1
#
_entry.id   AF-A0A5E4W014-F1
#
_cell.length_a   1.000
_cell.length_b   1.000
_cell.length_c   1.000
_cell.angle_alpha   90.00
_cell.angle_beta   90.00
_cell.angle_gamma   90.00
#
_symmetry.space_group_name_H-M   'P 1'
#
loop_
_entity.id
_entity.type
_entity.pdbx_description
1 polymer ?
#
loop_
_entity_poly.entity_id
_entity_poly.type
_entity_poly.pdbx_seq_one_letter_code
_entity_poly.pdbx_strand_id
1 'polypeptide(L)' 'MQEDGEQVIYRMTITVKGRKIRRPNGQPFRIVIKNKRTK' A
#
# COMPACT_ATOMS: atom_id res chain seq x y z
N MET A 1 -16.55 13.97 10.46
CA MET A 1 -15.70 14.57 9.40
C MET A 1 -14.73 13.48 8.98
N GLN A 2 -14.94 12.90 7.79
CA GLN A 2 -14.15 11.78 7.29
C GLN A 2 -12.84 12.38 6.77
N GLU A 3 -11.69 12.03 7.36
CA GLU A 3 -10.41 12.63 6.99
C GLU A 3 -10.09 12.32 5.52
N ASP A 4 -10.30 13.35 4.69
CA ASP A 4 -10.00 13.36 3.27
C ASP A 4 -8.51 13.06 3.02
N GLY A 5 -8.22 11.84 2.55
CA GLY A 5 -7.08 11.65 1.64
C GLY A 5 -6.17 10.44 1.85
N GLU A 6 -6.32 9.65 2.91
CA GLU A 6 -5.48 8.47 3.12
C GLU A 6 -6.25 7.16 2.89
N GLN A 7 -6.05 6.55 1.72
CA GLN A 7 -6.57 5.22 1.43
C GLN A 7 -5.55 4.17 1.87
N VAL A 8 -5.99 3.22 2.71
CA VAL A 8 -5.15 2.10 3.16
C VAL A 8 -5.55 0.82 2.45
N ILE A 9 -4.58 0.11 1.87
CA ILE A 9 -4.76 -1.19 1.24
C ILE A 9 -3.89 -2.23 1.96
N TYR A 10 -4.45 -3.41 2.20
CA TYR A 10 -3.71 -4.57 2.68
C TYR A 10 -3.47 -5.54 1.53
N ARG A 11 -2.20 -5.92 1.30
CA ARG A 11 -1.87 -6.82 0.18
C ARG A 11 -0.83 -7.84 0.58
N MET A 12 -1.09 -9.11 0.27
CA MET A 12 -0.17 -10.21 0.59
C MET A 12 1.09 -10.25 -0.27
N THR A 13 1.02 -9.72 -1.49
CA THR A 13 2.14 -9.70 -2.44
C THR A 13 2.16 -8.35 -3.12
N ILE A 14 3.35 -7.77 -3.24
CA ILE A 14 3.59 -6.59 -4.07
C ILE A 14 4.52 -6.97 -5.21
N THR A 15 4.36 -6.32 -6.36
CA THR A 15 5.27 -6.47 -7.50
C THR A 15 6.08 -5.19 -7.63
N VAL A 16 7.40 -5.30 -7.58
CA VAL A 16 8.32 -4.17 -7.74
C VAL A 16 9.35 -4.55 -8.79
N LYS A 17 9.47 -3.75 -9.86
CA LYS A 17 10.38 -4.01 -10.98
C LYS A 17 10.27 -5.46 -11.53
N GLY A 18 9.04 -5.96 -11.67
CA GLY A 18 8.76 -7.32 -12.16
C GLY A 18 8.98 -8.45 -11.15
N ARG A 19 9.54 -8.17 -9.97
CA ARG A 19 9.73 -9.17 -8.90
C ARG A 19 8.58 -9.15 -7.91
N LYS A 20 8.04 -10.33 -7.58
CA LYS A 20 7.03 -10.49 -6.54
C LYS A 20 7.70 -10.60 -5.18
N ILE A 21 7.28 -9.77 -4.23
CA ILE A 21 7.79 -9.72 -2.87
C ILE A 21 6.67 -10.17 -1.92
N ARG A 22 7.02 -11.06 -0.99
CA ARG A 22 6.16 -11.58 0.08
C ARG A 22 6.88 -11.43 1.41
N ARG A 23 6.15 -11.20 2.51
CA ARG A 23 6.77 -11.18 3.84
C ARG A 23 7.02 -12.61 4.32
N PRO A 24 8.17 -12.88 4.97
CA PRO A 24 8.49 -14.21 5.50
C PRO A 24 7.53 -14.64 6.62
N ASN A 25 6.92 -13.68 7.33
CA ASN A 25 5.99 -13.94 8.42
C ASN A 25 4.53 -14.19 7.97
N GLY A 26 4.26 -14.23 6.66
CA GLY A 26 2.90 -14.45 6.14
C GLY A 26 1.90 -13.31 6.37
N GLN A 27 2.35 -12.13 6.84
CA GLN A 27 1.46 -10.99 7.05
C GLN A 27 1.38 -10.10 5.79
N PRO A 28 0.23 -9.45 5.54
CA PRO A 28 0.08 -8.52 4.42
C PRO A 28 0.88 -7.22 4.62
N PHE A 29 1.24 -6.58 3.52
CA PHE A 29 1.74 -5.21 3.50
C PHE A 29 0.60 -4.22 3.75
N ARG A 30 0.83 -3.23 4.62
CA ARG A 30 -0.01 -2.03 4.74
C ARG A 30 0.51 -0.96 3.77
N ILE A 31 -0.28 -0.67 2.75
CA ILE A 31 0.05 0.32 1.72
C ILE A 31 -0.82 1.55 1.97
N VAL A 32 -0.19 2.70 2.21
CA VAL A 32 -0.88 3.98 2.35
C VAL A 32 -0.77 4.72 1.03
N ILE A 33 -1.91 4.92 0.36
CA ILE A 33 -2.01 5.74 -0.83
C ILE A 33 -2.25 7.16 -0.37
N LYS A 34 -1.24 8.01 -0.58
CA LYS A 34 -1.36 9.45 -0.39
C LYS A 34 -1.66 10.06 -1.74
N ASN A 35 -2.81 10.72 -1.87
CA ASN A 35 -3.06 11.56 -3.03
C ASN A 35 -2.09 12.74 -2.93
N LYS A 36 -1.07 12.75 -3.79
CA LYS A 36 -0.15 13.88 -3.89
C LYS A 36 -0.98 15.04 -4.43
N ARG A 37 -1.39 15.95 -3.54
CA ARG A 37 -2.15 17.15 -3.88
C ARG A 37 -1.37 17.88 -4.97
N THR A 38 -1.82 17.77 -6.21
CA THR A 38 -1.29 18.55 -7.32
C THR A 38 -1.61 19.99 -6.98
N LYS A 39 -0.58 20.74 -6.59
CA LYS A 39 -0.70 22.14 -6.21
C LYS A 39 -0.68 23.00 -7.45
#